data_AF-A0A2S3ZQQ0-F1
#
_entry.id   AF-A0A2S3ZQQ0-F1
#
_cell.length_a   1.000
_cell.length_b   1.000
_cell.length_c   1.000
_cell.angle_alpha   90.00
_cell.angle_beta   90.00
_cell.angle_gamma   90.00
#
_symmetry.space_group_name_H-M   'P 1'
#
loop_
_entity.id
_entity.type
_entity.pdbx_description
1 polymer ?
#
loop_
_entity_poly.entity_id
_entity_poly.type
_entity_poly.pdbx_seq_one_letter_code
_entity_poly.pdbx_strand_id
1 'polypeptide(L)'
;MSETQPTPPTTTAAEAASLDAELRPLIDELLERGYRPVDEHNGLRVGVRVRHCGEQYWQAFQGGTAVIEVLMQRSPSSWEVSYGRPDKEMIVRRDDDRVSAGTSRYGGWADYHARLVD
;
A
#
# COMPACT_ATOMS: atom_id res chain seq x y z
N MET A 1 7.34 23.67 28.95
CA MET A 1 6.83 22.29 28.97
C MET A 1 7.30 21.66 27.67
N SER A 2 8.33 20.82 27.72
CA SER A 2 8.87 20.19 26.52
C SER A 2 8.05 18.94 26.23
N GLU A 3 7.29 18.96 25.13
CA GLU A 3 6.61 17.78 24.63
C GLU A 3 7.66 16.82 24.06
N THR A 4 7.85 15.69 24.73
CA THR A 4 8.62 14.57 24.21
C THR A 4 7.89 14.05 22.97
N GLN A 5 8.38 14.38 21.77
CA GLN A 5 7.94 13.72 20.55
C GLN A 5 8.23 12.21 20.67
N PRO A 6 7.26 11.34 20.38
CA PRO A 6 7.54 9.92 20.27
C PRO A 6 8.50 9.71 19.09
N THR A 7 9.66 9.12 19.36
CA THR A 7 10.58 8.61 18.33
C THR A 7 9.82 7.66 17.40
N PRO A 8 9.99 7.75 16.07
CA PRO A 8 9.44 6.76 15.16
C PRO A 8 9.95 5.37 15.54
N PRO A 9 9.14 4.31 15.38
CA PRO A 9 9.58 2.95 15.66
C PRO A 9 10.83 2.67 14.82
N THR A 10 11.94 2.36 15.48
CA THR A 10 13.13 1.86 14.80
C THR A 10 12.81 0.41 14.41
N THR A 11 12.32 0.21 13.18
CA THR A 11 12.17 -1.12 12.60
C THR A 11 13.53 -1.83 12.69
N THR A 12 13.57 -2.97 13.34
CA THR A 12 14.83 -3.73 13.51
C THR A 12 15.21 -4.35 12.17
N ALA A 13 16.50 -4.56 11.90
CA ALA A 13 16.97 -5.19 10.66
C ALA A 13 16.29 -6.55 10.37
N ALA A 14 15.95 -7.31 11.42
CA ALA A 14 15.19 -8.57 11.31
C ALA A 14 13.74 -8.36 10.85
N GLU A 15 13.10 -7.28 11.28
CA GLU A 15 11.74 -6.92 10.90
C GLU A 15 11.70 -6.38 9.45
N ALA A 16 12.70 -5.58 9.06
CA ALA A 16 12.89 -5.15 7.68
C ALA A 16 13.16 -6.35 6.76
N ALA A 17 13.99 -7.31 7.18
CA ALA A 17 14.23 -8.54 6.42
C ALA A 17 12.98 -9.43 6.28
N SER A 18 12.14 -9.50 7.33
CA SER A 18 10.86 -10.22 7.28
C SER A 18 9.86 -9.53 6.36
N LEU A 19 9.78 -8.19 6.43
CA LEU A 19 8.96 -7.37 5.54
C LEU A 19 9.35 -7.59 4.08
N ASP A 20 10.65 -7.54 3.78
CA ASP A 20 11.18 -7.83 2.45
C ASP A 20 10.81 -9.25 1.99
N ALA A 21 10.94 -10.26 2.85
CA ALA A 21 10.61 -11.64 2.50
C ALA A 21 9.12 -11.85 2.17
N GLU A 22 8.22 -11.17 2.90
CA GLU A 22 6.77 -11.25 2.65
C GLU A 22 6.33 -10.43 1.42
N LEU A 23 6.95 -9.27 1.19
CA LEU A 23 6.63 -8.40 0.06
C LEU A 23 7.22 -8.92 -1.25
N ARG A 24 8.39 -9.56 -1.21
CA ARG A 24 9.13 -9.96 -2.41
C ARG A 24 8.31 -10.76 -3.43
N PRO A 25 7.57 -11.83 -3.07
CA PRO A 25 6.79 -12.57 -4.05
C PRO A 25 5.69 -11.71 -4.71
N LEU A 26 5.08 -10.78 -3.97
CA LEU A 26 4.06 -9.87 -4.49
C LEU A 26 4.66 -8.83 -5.44
N ILE A 27 5.84 -8.32 -5.09
CA ILE A 27 6.62 -7.41 -5.93
C ILE A 27 7.03 -8.11 -7.24
N ASP A 28 7.57 -9.33 -7.14
CA ASP A 28 8.05 -10.09 -8.29
C ASP A 28 6.88 -10.40 -9.26
N GLU A 29 5.69 -10.76 -8.75
CA GLU A 29 4.49 -10.92 -9.59
C GLU A 29 4.15 -9.65 -10.38
N LEU A 30 4.17 -8.47 -9.73
CA LEU A 30 3.93 -7.19 -10.40
C LEU A 30 5.01 -6.89 -11.45
N LEU A 31 6.28 -7.14 -11.12
CA LEU A 31 7.41 -6.93 -12.03
C LEU A 31 7.30 -7.80 -13.30
N GLU A 32 6.93 -9.08 -13.13
CA GLU A 32 6.67 -10.04 -14.22
C GLU A 32 5.51 -9.57 -15.11
N ARG A 33 4.48 -8.96 -14.51
CA ARG A 33 3.34 -8.36 -15.23
C ARG A 33 3.68 -7.02 -15.90
N GLY A 34 4.92 -6.56 -15.80
CA GLY A 34 5.42 -5.35 -16.45
C GLY A 34 5.23 -4.07 -15.65
N TYR A 35 4.84 -4.16 -14.37
CA TYR A 35 4.79 -3.01 -13.48
C TYR A 35 6.21 -2.59 -13.06
N ARG A 36 6.38 -1.30 -12.80
CA ARG A 36 7.63 -0.71 -12.31
C ARG A 36 7.35 0.23 -11.14
N PRO A 37 8.25 0.31 -10.14
CA PRO A 37 8.09 1.23 -9.01
C PRO A 37 7.93 2.68 -9.46
N VAL A 38 7.13 3.43 -8.71
CA VAL A 38 6.95 4.87 -8.89
C VAL A 38 6.85 5.54 -7.51
N ASP A 39 7.34 6.77 -7.41
CA ASP A 39 7.44 7.46 -6.11
C ASP A 39 6.08 7.92 -5.59
N GLU A 40 5.24 8.46 -6.47
CA GLU A 40 3.95 9.05 -6.09
C GLU A 40 2.91 8.96 -7.23
N HIS A 41 1.63 8.88 -6.85
CA HIS A 41 0.50 9.16 -7.71
C HIS A 41 -0.67 9.79 -6.92
N ASN A 42 -1.03 11.04 -7.20
CA ASN A 42 -2.13 11.76 -6.53
C ASN A 42 -2.03 11.71 -4.99
N GLY A 43 -0.83 11.94 -4.44
CA GLY A 43 -0.55 11.85 -3.01
C GLY A 43 -0.43 10.43 -2.44
N LEU A 44 -0.75 9.39 -3.22
CA LEU A 44 -0.44 8.00 -2.87
C LEU A 44 1.06 7.78 -3.03
N ARG A 45 1.75 7.39 -1.97
CA ARG A 45 3.17 7.07 -1.93
C ARG A 45 3.46 6.08 -0.82
N VAL A 46 4.61 5.39 -0.89
CA VAL A 46 5.04 4.48 0.17
C VAL A 46 5.08 5.19 1.53
N GLY A 47 4.59 4.50 2.57
CA GLY A 47 4.47 5.00 3.93
C GLY A 47 3.19 5.79 4.23
N VAL A 48 2.39 6.15 3.23
CA VAL A 48 1.12 6.87 3.46
C VAL A 48 0.02 5.92 3.93
N ARG A 49 -0.77 6.40 4.90
CA ARG A 49 -1.99 5.73 5.36
C ARG A 49 -3.13 5.98 4.40
N VAL A 50 -3.86 4.91 4.12
CA VAL A 50 -5.00 4.90 3.21
C VAL A 50 -6.12 4.06 3.81
N ARG A 51 -7.30 4.21 3.22
CA ARG A 51 -8.43 3.28 3.41
C ARG A 51 -8.88 2.73 2.07
N HIS A 52 -9.56 1.60 2.10
CA HIS A 52 -10.25 1.09 0.93
C HIS A 52 -11.53 1.91 0.69
N CYS A 53 -11.90 2.16 -0.57
CA CYS A 53 -13.07 2.97 -0.92
C CYS A 53 -14.40 2.36 -0.42
N GLY A 54 -14.44 1.05 -0.24
CA GLY A 54 -15.58 0.32 0.34
C GLY A 54 -15.70 0.41 1.86
N GLU A 55 -14.68 0.93 2.57
CA GLU A 55 -14.72 1.07 4.02
C GLU A 55 -15.40 2.37 4.41
N GLN A 56 -16.64 2.25 4.91
CA GLN A 56 -17.53 3.37 5.20
C GLN A 56 -17.70 3.68 6.69
N TYR A 57 -16.94 3.04 7.58
CA TYR A 57 -17.01 3.27 9.03
C TYR A 57 -16.06 4.40 9.47
N TRP A 58 -16.44 5.14 10.52
CA TRP A 58 -15.79 6.40 10.91
C TRP A 58 -14.29 6.27 11.20
N GLN A 59 -13.86 5.15 11.80
CA GLN A 59 -12.45 4.91 12.10
C GLN A 59 -11.58 4.83 10.84
N ALA A 60 -12.11 4.26 9.74
CA ALA A 60 -11.38 4.18 8.48
C ALA A 60 -11.15 5.58 7.89
N PHE A 61 -12.11 6.49 8.03
CA PHE A 61 -11.96 7.87 7.52
C PHE A 61 -10.93 8.66 8.30
N GLN A 62 -10.96 8.60 9.64
CA GLN A 62 -10.05 9.37 10.49
C GLN A 62 -8.65 8.77 10.57
N GLY A 63 -8.57 7.45 10.64
CA GLY A 63 -7.34 6.73 10.92
C GLY A 63 -6.75 6.05 9.70
N GLY A 64 -7.53 5.72 8.67
CA GLY A 64 -7.10 4.77 7.64
C GLY A 64 -7.07 3.35 8.18
N THR A 65 -6.84 2.39 7.29
CA THR A 65 -6.91 0.95 7.60
C THR A 65 -5.71 0.18 7.06
N ALA A 66 -4.87 0.85 6.27
CA ALA A 66 -3.67 0.26 5.70
C ALA A 66 -2.60 1.31 5.42
N VAL A 67 -1.35 0.84 5.28
CA VAL A 67 -0.19 1.63 4.84
C VAL A 67 0.26 1.12 3.47
N ILE A 68 0.57 2.03 2.55
CA ILE A 68 1.18 1.65 1.27
C ILE A 68 2.63 1.25 1.51
N GLU A 69 3.00 0.02 1.16
CA GLU A 69 4.38 -0.48 1.25
C GLU A 69 5.08 -0.46 -0.12
N VAL A 70 4.31 -0.61 -1.19
CA VAL A 70 4.82 -0.57 -2.58
C VAL A 70 3.81 0.15 -3.46
N LEU A 71 4.30 1.00 -4.37
CA LEU A 71 3.50 1.62 -5.42
C LEU A 71 4.16 1.38 -6.77
N MET A 72 3.40 0.88 -7.73
CA MET A 72 3.90 0.57 -9.07
C MET A 72 2.96 1.06 -10.17
N GLN A 73 3.51 1.25 -11.37
CA GLN A 73 2.79 1.54 -12.59
C GLN A 73 3.19 0.58 -13.71
N ARG A 74 2.22 0.18 -14.53
CA ARG A 74 2.50 -0.41 -15.83
C ARG A 74 2.18 0.63 -16.92
N SER A 75 3.17 0.99 -17.73
CA SER A 75 2.97 1.87 -18.89
C SER A 75 3.88 1.47 -20.07
N PRO A 76 3.35 1.39 -21.29
CA PRO A 76 1.93 1.44 -21.62
C PRO A 76 1.20 0.18 -21.10
N SER A 77 -0.09 0.29 -20.79
CA SER A 77 -0.95 -0.86 -20.48
C SER A 77 -2.25 -0.82 -21.28
N SER A 78 -2.89 -1.98 -21.46
CA SER A 78 -4.21 -2.03 -22.11
C SER A 78 -5.27 -1.25 -21.35
N TRP A 79 -5.15 -1.17 -20.02
CA TRP A 79 -6.01 -0.32 -19.20
C TRP A 79 -5.82 1.17 -19.52
N GLU A 80 -4.57 1.63 -19.61
CA GLU A 80 -4.27 3.01 -20.00
C GLU A 80 -4.84 3.33 -21.38
N VAL A 81 -4.74 2.40 -22.33
CA VAL A 81 -5.30 2.55 -23.68
C VAL A 81 -6.83 2.58 -23.68
N SER A 82 -7.49 1.69 -22.94
CA SER A 82 -8.95 1.58 -22.92
C SER A 82 -9.64 2.67 -22.12
N TYR A 83 -9.04 3.11 -21.01
CA TYR A 83 -9.69 4.00 -20.05
C TYR A 83 -9.00 5.37 -19.93
N GLY A 84 -7.89 5.60 -20.64
CA GLY A 84 -7.17 6.88 -20.64
C GLY A 84 -6.58 7.25 -19.28
N ARG A 85 -6.38 6.28 -18.39
CA ARG A 85 -5.96 6.50 -17.00
C ARG A 85 -4.77 5.59 -16.64
N PRO A 86 -3.77 6.08 -15.89
CA PRO A 86 -2.64 5.27 -15.46
C PRO A 86 -3.04 3.95 -14.79
N ASP A 87 -2.31 2.90 -15.11
CA ASP A 87 -2.49 1.56 -14.53
C ASP A 87 -1.58 1.39 -13.32
N LYS A 88 -2.15 1.64 -12.15
CA LYS A 88 -1.43 1.77 -10.88
C LYS A 88 -1.90 0.70 -9.91
N GLU A 89 -0.94 -0.09 -9.44
CA GLU A 89 -1.14 -1.13 -8.43
C GLU A 89 -0.26 -0.81 -7.21
N MET A 90 -0.74 -1.15 -6.03
CA MET A 90 -0.02 -0.99 -4.78
C MET A 90 -0.14 -2.24 -3.92
N ILE A 91 0.89 -2.48 -3.11
CA ILE A 91 0.83 -3.47 -2.03
C ILE A 91 0.65 -2.68 -0.75
N VAL A 92 -0.44 -2.95 -0.04
CA VAL A 92 -0.74 -2.31 1.24
C VAL A 92 -0.61 -3.31 2.39
N ARG A 93 -0.10 -2.86 3.53
CA ARG A 93 -0.16 -3.60 4.79
C ARG A 93 -1.40 -3.16 5.55
N ARG A 94 -2.33 -4.08 5.80
CA ARG A 94 -3.56 -3.79 6.55
C ARG A 94 -3.29 -3.78 8.05
N ASP A 95 -4.02 -2.94 8.77
CA ASP A 95 -3.93 -2.86 10.23
C ASP A 95 -4.62 -4.04 10.93
N ASP A 96 -5.72 -4.54 10.35
CA ASP A 96 -6.49 -5.64 10.93
C ASP A 96 -5.84 -6.99 10.58
N ASP A 97 -5.42 -7.68 11.63
CA ASP A 97 -4.84 -9.02 11.68
C ASP A 97 -5.91 -10.12 11.63
N ARG A 98 -7.20 -9.80 11.44
CA ARG A 98 -8.28 -10.74 11.05
C ARG A 98 -8.10 -11.41 9.67
N VAL A 99 -6.91 -11.29 9.14
CA VAL A 99 -6.27 -12.26 8.26
C VAL A 99 -6.48 -13.66 8.85
N SER A 100 -7.57 -14.34 8.44
CA SER A 100 -7.82 -15.75 8.77
C SER A 100 -6.53 -16.54 8.55
N ALA A 101 -6.18 -17.44 9.47
CA ALA A 101 -4.94 -18.22 9.41
C ALA A 101 -4.68 -18.72 7.98
N GLY A 102 -3.63 -18.20 7.33
CA GLY A 102 -3.27 -18.50 5.94
C GLY A 102 -3.51 -17.37 4.92
N THR A 103 -4.10 -16.24 5.32
CA THR A 103 -4.19 -15.04 4.47
C THR A 103 -2.92 -14.18 4.71
N SER A 104 -2.49 -13.38 3.74
CA SER A 104 -1.38 -12.42 3.97
C SER A 104 -1.91 -11.14 4.60
N ARG A 105 -1.13 -10.50 5.49
CA ARG A 105 -1.41 -9.13 5.98
C ARG A 105 -1.25 -8.07 4.90
N TYR A 106 -0.64 -8.43 3.78
CA TYR A 106 -0.54 -7.59 2.59
C TYR A 106 -1.70 -7.87 1.63
N GLY A 107 -2.22 -6.80 1.03
CA GLY A 107 -3.19 -6.88 -0.05
C GLY A 107 -2.73 -6.06 -1.25
N GLY A 108 -2.97 -6.58 -2.45
CA GLY A 108 -2.85 -5.80 -3.69
C GLY A 108 -4.09 -4.94 -3.88
N TRP A 109 -3.91 -3.63 -4.06
CA TRP A 109 -4.97 -2.67 -4.38
C TRP A 109 -4.62 -1.91 -5.66
N ALA A 110 -5.63 -1.60 -6.46
CA ALA A 110 -5.50 -0.61 -7.51
C ALA A 110 -5.71 0.81 -6.93
N ASP A 111 -5.14 1.82 -7.57
CA ASP A 111 -5.23 3.21 -7.10
C ASP A 111 -6.67 3.74 -6.94
N TYR A 112 -7.61 3.29 -7.79
CA TYR A 112 -9.01 3.69 -7.71
C TYR A 112 -9.76 3.06 -6.52
N HIS A 113 -9.20 2.01 -5.90
CA HIS A 113 -9.70 1.41 -4.66
C HIS A 113 -9.14 2.07 -3.40
N ALA A 114 -8.05 2.83 -3.50
CA ALA A 114 -7.44 3.52 -2.37
C ALA A 114 -7.99 4.95 -2.21
N ARG A 115 -8.14 5.39 -0.96
CA ARG A 115 -8.42 6.79 -0.62
C ARG A 115 -7.45 7.24 0.47
N LEU A 116 -6.94 8.46 0.32
CA LEU A 116 -6.23 9.14 1.40
C LEU A 116 -7.20 9.36 2.58
N VAL A 117 -6.62 9.41 3.78
CA VAL A 117 -7.31 9.88 4.98
C VAL A 117 -7.29 11.40 4.99
N ASP A 118 -8.39 11.99 5.45
CA ASP A 118 -8.58 13.45 5.58
C ASP A 118 -8.20 13.94 6.98
#